data_AF-A0A970FXT2-F1
#
_entry.id   AF-A0A970FXT2-F1
#
_cell.length_a   1.000
_cell.length_b   1.000
_cell.length_c   1.000
_cell.angle_alpha   90.00
_cell.angle_beta   90.00
_cell.angle_gamma   90.00
#
_symmetry.space_group_name_H-M   'P 1'
#
loop_
_entity.id
_entity.type
_entity.pdbx_description
1 polymer ?
#
loop_
_entity_poly.entity_id
_entity_poly.type
_entity_poly.pdbx_seq_one_letter_code
_entity_poly.pdbx_strand_id
1 'polypeptide(L)'
;DTGPTGPTGDTGPTGPTGPTGAPGEGAIIPFASGTPVTLTGLAGNLVGTVAEIGFGFNVPGLTLIGGSLDLAGLTNLAFTMPRDGTLTDLNVYLRVTAALALLADINFTVQVYQSTAPDEIFTPVPGAAVSIVLPGNLIVGQIFSASASFNVPVTEGTRLLLVASATSLLAVTLEGSISAGLAIS
;
A
#
# COMPACT_ATOMS: atom_id res chain seq x y z
N ASP A 1 78.09 8.32 -25.51
CA ASP A 1 77.34 8.66 -24.29
C ASP A 1 75.98 9.18 -24.72
N THR A 2 74.89 8.51 -24.34
CA THR A 2 73.53 8.92 -24.72
C THR A 2 72.99 9.88 -23.67
N GLY A 3 72.48 11.03 -24.11
CA GLY A 3 71.99 12.09 -23.23
C GLY A 3 70.76 11.67 -22.40
N PRO A 4 70.43 12.43 -21.35
CA PRO A 4 69.31 12.14 -20.46
C PRO A 4 67.98 12.11 -21.24
N THR A 5 67.09 11.19 -20.86
CA THR A 5 65.73 11.13 -21.41
C THR A 5 65.00 12.44 -21.10
N GLY A 6 64.29 12.99 -22.08
CA GLY A 6 63.51 14.23 -21.92
C GLY A 6 62.35 14.08 -20.92
N PRO A 7 61.75 15.19 -20.47
CA PRO A 7 60.63 15.16 -19.55
C PRO A 7 59.40 14.49 -20.19
N THR A 8 58.63 13.77 -19.37
CA THR A 8 57.32 13.24 -19.77
C THR A 8 56.40 14.40 -20.17
N GLY A 9 55.67 14.24 -21.27
CA GLY A 9 54.69 15.24 -21.74
C GLY A 9 53.48 15.38 -20.82
N ASP A 10 52.71 16.45 -21.03
CA ASP A 10 51.51 16.73 -20.26
C ASP A 10 50.44 15.64 -20.42
N THR A 11 49.66 15.40 -19.36
CA THR A 11 48.51 14.49 -19.42
C THR A 11 47.43 15.08 -20.34
N GLY A 12 46.87 14.26 -21.23
CA GLY A 12 45.79 14.69 -22.15
C GLY A 12 44.50 15.09 -21.43
N PRO A 13 43.57 15.76 -22.13
CA PRO A 13 42.29 16.18 -21.54
C PRO A 13 41.45 14.97 -21.12
N THR A 14 40.65 15.14 -20.06
CA THR A 14 39.63 14.15 -19.65
C THR A 14 38.63 13.93 -20.79
N GLY A 15 38.25 12.68 -21.03
CA GLY A 15 37.23 12.33 -22.02
C GLY A 15 35.82 12.87 -21.65
N PRO A 16 34.88 12.85 -22.60
CA PRO A 16 33.51 13.27 -22.33
C PRO A 16 32.84 12.37 -21.28
N THR A 17 31.93 12.95 -20.50
CA THR A 17 31.05 12.18 -19.62
C THR A 17 30.22 11.18 -20.44
N GLY A 18 30.08 9.94 -19.93
CA GLY A 18 29.24 8.93 -20.56
C GLY A 18 27.75 9.28 -20.52
N PRO A 19 26.90 8.54 -21.25
CA PRO A 19 25.46 8.75 -21.22
C PRO A 19 24.88 8.49 -19.83
N THR A 20 23.79 9.18 -19.49
CA THR A 20 23.00 8.89 -18.28
C THR A 20 22.43 7.46 -18.35
N GLY A 21 22.47 6.74 -17.23
CA GLY A 21 21.86 5.41 -17.13
C GLY A 21 20.33 5.44 -17.28
N ALA A 22 19.73 4.28 -17.57
CA ALA A 22 18.27 4.16 -17.61
C ALA A 22 17.64 4.46 -16.23
N PRO A 23 16.43 5.02 -16.16
CA PRO A 23 15.67 5.11 -14.91
C PRO A 23 15.49 3.73 -14.28
N GLY A 24 15.56 3.64 -12.96
CA GLY A 24 15.24 2.40 -12.24
C GLY A 24 13.75 2.07 -12.33
N GLU A 25 13.39 0.77 -12.24
CA GLU A 25 12.02 0.26 -12.38
C GLU A 25 11.06 0.60 -11.20
N GLY A 26 11.46 1.48 -10.30
CA GLY A 26 10.74 1.77 -9.05
C GLY A 26 11.00 0.73 -7.95
N ALA A 27 10.20 0.79 -6.89
CA ALA A 27 10.25 -0.07 -5.72
C ALA A 27 8.88 -0.69 -5.47
N ILE A 28 8.86 -1.89 -4.88
CA ILE A 28 7.64 -2.54 -4.41
C ILE A 28 7.67 -2.58 -2.89
N ILE A 29 6.61 -2.10 -2.26
CA ILE A 29 6.39 -2.21 -0.82
C ILE A 29 5.48 -3.43 -0.57
N PRO A 30 6.00 -4.49 0.09
CA PRO A 30 5.22 -5.69 0.37
C PRO A 30 4.37 -5.51 1.62
N PHE A 31 3.06 -5.72 1.46
CA PHE A 31 2.09 -5.75 2.55
C PHE A 31 1.57 -7.18 2.73
N ALA A 32 1.52 -7.65 3.97
CA ALA A 32 0.95 -8.94 4.31
C ALA A 32 0.41 -8.90 5.73
N SER A 33 -0.78 -9.47 5.94
CA SER A 33 -1.35 -9.70 7.26
C SER A 33 -0.62 -10.85 7.96
N GLY A 34 -0.40 -10.75 9.26
CA GLY A 34 0.20 -11.83 10.07
C GLY A 34 -0.82 -12.89 10.50
N THR A 35 -2.05 -12.45 10.75
CA THR A 35 -3.20 -13.28 11.09
C THR A 35 -4.37 -12.90 10.17
N PRO A 36 -5.45 -13.70 10.13
CA PRO A 36 -6.67 -13.25 9.47
C PRO A 36 -7.14 -11.91 10.05
N VAL A 37 -7.46 -10.96 9.18
CA VAL A 37 -8.09 -9.70 9.59
C VAL A 37 -9.59 -9.89 9.78
N THR A 38 -10.19 -9.09 10.65
CA THR A 38 -11.65 -9.00 10.82
C THR A 38 -12.09 -7.58 10.44
N LEU A 39 -12.93 -7.48 9.41
CA LEU A 39 -13.49 -6.23 8.91
C LEU A 39 -14.99 -6.23 9.16
N THR A 40 -15.55 -5.10 9.60
CA THR A 40 -17.01 -4.99 9.77
C THR A 40 -17.58 -3.88 8.92
N GLY A 41 -18.75 -4.14 8.35
CA GLY A 41 -19.58 -3.17 7.65
C GLY A 41 -20.93 -3.07 8.34
N LEU A 42 -21.47 -1.86 8.41
CA LEU A 42 -22.83 -1.59 8.86
C LEU A 42 -23.76 -1.59 7.65
N ALA A 43 -25.05 -1.82 7.88
CA ALA A 43 -26.05 -1.81 6.82
C ALA A 43 -26.08 -0.45 6.09
N GLY A 44 -26.39 -0.48 4.79
CA GLY A 44 -26.40 0.72 3.94
C GLY A 44 -25.04 1.13 3.37
N ASN A 45 -24.11 0.17 3.20
CA ASN A 45 -22.76 0.37 2.68
C ASN A 45 -21.89 1.29 3.54
N LEU A 46 -22.09 1.27 4.85
CA LEU A 46 -21.29 2.06 5.79
C LEU A 46 -20.16 1.19 6.35
N VAL A 47 -18.95 1.77 6.45
CA VAL A 47 -17.82 1.11 7.11
C VAL A 47 -18.08 1.04 8.61
N GLY A 48 -17.91 -0.15 9.20
CA GLY A 48 -17.89 -0.34 10.66
C GLY A 48 -16.45 -0.20 11.18
N THR A 49 -15.68 -1.28 11.08
CA THR A 49 -14.26 -1.32 11.46
C THR A 49 -13.39 -1.75 10.30
N VAL A 50 -12.21 -1.13 10.22
CA VAL A 50 -11.17 -1.41 9.23
C VAL A 50 -9.99 -2.13 9.90
N ALA A 51 -9.04 -2.56 9.07
CA ALA A 51 -7.76 -3.07 9.55
C ALA A 51 -6.59 -2.45 8.78
N GLU A 52 -5.53 -2.09 9.50
CA GLU A 52 -4.22 -1.88 8.88
C GLU A 52 -3.58 -3.23 8.56
N ILE A 53 -2.86 -3.29 7.45
CA ILE A 53 -2.13 -4.47 6.98
C ILE A 53 -0.70 -4.04 6.71
N GLY A 54 0.30 -4.82 7.14
CA GLY A 54 1.69 -4.57 6.75
C GLY A 54 2.71 -5.44 7.45
N PHE A 55 3.77 -5.77 6.70
CA PHE A 55 5.01 -6.36 7.22
C PHE A 55 4.85 -7.65 8.05
N GLY A 56 3.84 -8.47 7.73
CA GLY A 56 3.55 -9.70 8.47
C GLY A 56 2.77 -9.47 9.75
N PHE A 57 2.08 -8.33 9.87
CA PHE A 57 1.22 -7.96 10.99
C PHE A 57 -0.06 -7.25 10.49
N ASN A 58 -1.05 -7.11 11.37
CA ASN A 58 -2.27 -6.38 11.09
C ASN A 58 -2.88 -5.83 12.38
N VAL A 59 -3.50 -4.65 12.28
CA VAL A 59 -4.18 -3.98 13.40
C VAL A 59 -5.67 -3.92 13.08
N PRO A 60 -6.49 -4.86 13.58
CA PRO A 60 -7.92 -4.88 13.32
C PRO A 60 -8.69 -3.95 14.26
N GLY A 61 -9.96 -3.70 13.94
CA GLY A 61 -10.89 -3.01 14.85
C GLY A 61 -10.76 -1.50 14.88
N LEU A 62 -10.08 -0.91 13.90
CA LEU A 62 -9.89 0.53 13.79
C LEU A 62 -11.18 1.19 13.29
N THR A 63 -11.50 2.39 13.78
CA THR A 63 -12.68 3.15 13.38
C THR A 63 -12.28 4.39 12.58
N LEU A 64 -13.03 4.70 11.53
CA LEU A 64 -12.83 5.91 10.74
C LEU A 64 -13.60 7.09 11.35
N ILE A 65 -12.95 8.25 11.50
CA ILE A 65 -13.56 9.51 11.93
C ILE A 65 -13.56 10.45 10.72
N GLY A 66 -14.74 10.65 10.13
CA GLY A 66 -14.86 11.43 8.89
C GLY A 66 -14.04 10.86 7.72
N GLY A 67 -13.82 9.54 7.71
CA GLY A 67 -12.98 8.85 6.72
C GLY A 67 -11.48 8.83 7.05
N SER A 68 -11.03 9.48 8.12
CA SER A 68 -9.63 9.47 8.55
C SER A 68 -9.39 8.46 9.68
N LEU A 69 -8.16 7.99 9.80
CA LEU A 69 -7.67 7.23 10.94
C LEU A 69 -6.88 8.14 11.87
N ASP A 70 -7.16 8.08 13.16
CA ASP A 70 -6.29 8.63 14.20
C ASP A 70 -5.67 7.45 14.95
N LEU A 71 -4.35 7.31 14.82
CA LEU A 71 -3.58 6.22 15.39
C LEU A 71 -2.83 6.64 16.65
N ALA A 72 -3.17 7.79 17.24
CA ALA A 72 -2.55 8.25 18.47
C ALA A 72 -2.71 7.21 19.60
N GLY A 73 -1.58 6.63 20.03
CA GLY A 73 -1.55 5.60 21.07
C GLY A 73 -1.91 4.18 20.60
N LEU A 74 -2.05 3.98 19.28
CA LEU A 74 -2.27 2.67 18.67
C LEU A 74 -1.00 2.17 17.99
N THR A 75 -0.99 0.88 17.64
CA THR A 75 0.04 0.34 16.76
C THR A 75 -0.12 0.96 15.38
N ASN A 76 0.98 1.44 14.81
CA ASN A 76 1.00 2.10 13.51
C ASN A 76 1.96 1.33 12.58
N LEU A 77 1.44 0.85 11.45
CA LEU A 77 2.21 0.09 10.45
C LEU A 77 2.72 0.96 9.29
N ALA A 78 2.76 2.28 9.45
CA ALA A 78 3.13 3.20 8.37
C ALA A 78 4.63 3.15 8.09
N PHE A 79 4.99 3.25 6.81
CA PHE A 79 6.36 3.54 6.40
C PHE A 79 6.47 4.99 5.94
N THR A 80 7.66 5.57 6.08
CA THR A 80 7.94 6.95 5.67
C THR A 80 8.61 6.95 4.30
N MET A 81 8.12 7.79 3.39
CA MET A 81 8.72 8.02 2.08
C MET A 81 10.12 8.63 2.23
N PRO A 82 11.18 7.97 1.73
CA PRO A 82 12.56 8.47 1.86
C PRO A 82 12.93 9.50 0.78
N ARG A 83 12.04 9.72 -0.19
CA ARG A 83 12.17 10.67 -1.30
C ARG A 83 10.78 10.94 -1.88
N ASP A 84 10.70 11.96 -2.72
CA ASP A 84 9.56 12.11 -3.62
C ASP A 84 9.42 10.88 -4.52
N GLY A 85 8.18 10.46 -4.74
CA GLY A 85 7.84 9.31 -5.57
C GLY A 85 6.43 9.40 -6.11
N THR A 86 6.08 8.47 -6.98
CA THR A 86 4.73 8.33 -7.52
C THR A 86 4.23 6.94 -7.20
N LEU A 87 3.08 6.83 -6.55
CA LEU A 87 2.38 5.57 -6.43
C LEU A 87 1.88 5.21 -7.84
N THR A 88 2.16 4.00 -8.32
CA THR A 88 1.77 3.58 -9.69
C THR A 88 0.76 2.45 -9.72
N ASP A 89 0.89 1.46 -8.83
CA ASP A 89 0.06 0.26 -8.87
C ASP A 89 -0.17 -0.30 -7.46
N LEU A 90 -1.35 -0.86 -7.25
CA LEU A 90 -1.67 -1.68 -6.08
C LEU A 90 -2.25 -3.01 -6.58
N ASN A 91 -1.67 -4.12 -6.12
CA ASN A 91 -2.19 -5.47 -6.36
C ASN A 91 -2.57 -6.09 -5.02
N VAL A 92 -3.76 -6.69 -4.94
CA VAL A 92 -4.36 -7.20 -3.71
C VAL A 92 -4.83 -8.63 -3.89
N TYR A 93 -4.58 -9.43 -2.86
CA TYR A 93 -5.04 -10.81 -2.74
C TYR A 93 -5.75 -10.99 -1.39
N LEU A 94 -6.93 -11.59 -1.41
CA LEU A 94 -7.71 -11.98 -0.25
C LEU A 94 -7.95 -13.50 -0.30
N ARG A 95 -7.72 -14.18 0.82
CA ARG A 95 -8.19 -15.55 1.05
C ARG A 95 -9.13 -15.57 2.25
N VAL A 96 -10.36 -15.99 2.03
CA VAL A 96 -11.42 -16.07 3.04
C VAL A 96 -11.06 -17.12 4.10
N THR A 97 -11.22 -16.76 5.37
CA THR A 97 -10.92 -17.65 6.51
C THR A 97 -12.13 -18.04 7.34
N ALA A 98 -13.26 -17.33 7.19
CA ALA A 98 -14.55 -17.69 7.78
C ALA A 98 -15.64 -17.74 6.71
N ALA A 99 -16.51 -18.74 6.79
CA ALA A 99 -17.66 -18.83 5.90
C ALA A 99 -18.71 -17.77 6.27
N LEU A 100 -19.38 -17.22 5.26
CA LEU A 100 -20.41 -16.19 5.41
C LEU A 100 -21.56 -16.47 4.46
N ALA A 101 -22.78 -16.19 4.90
CA ALA A 101 -23.97 -16.22 4.07
C ALA A 101 -24.75 -14.91 4.26
N LEU A 102 -24.65 -14.04 3.27
CA LEU A 102 -25.29 -12.73 3.22
C LEU A 102 -26.14 -12.64 1.94
N LEU A 103 -27.33 -12.04 2.05
CA LEU A 103 -28.22 -11.81 0.90
C LEU A 103 -27.90 -10.49 0.16
N ALA A 104 -26.62 -10.11 0.16
CA ALA A 104 -26.11 -8.93 -0.50
C ALA A 104 -24.63 -9.14 -0.83
N ASP A 105 -24.16 -8.51 -1.90
CA ASP A 105 -22.75 -8.50 -2.24
C ASP A 105 -21.95 -7.66 -1.24
N ILE A 106 -20.64 -7.95 -1.17
CA ILE A 106 -19.71 -7.32 -0.24
C ILE A 106 -18.68 -6.57 -1.07
N ASN A 107 -18.58 -5.26 -0.88
CA ASN A 107 -17.50 -4.45 -1.43
C ASN A 107 -16.30 -4.52 -0.48
N PHE A 108 -15.30 -5.29 -0.85
CA PHE A 108 -14.02 -5.34 -0.18
C PHE A 108 -13.08 -4.32 -0.82
N THR A 109 -12.55 -3.39 -0.03
CA THR A 109 -11.69 -2.30 -0.53
C THR A 109 -10.40 -2.27 0.27
N VAL A 110 -9.28 -2.19 -0.44
CA VAL A 110 -7.96 -1.93 0.13
C VAL A 110 -7.48 -0.60 -0.43
N GLN A 111 -7.19 0.35 0.44
CA GLN A 111 -6.86 1.72 0.08
C GLN A 111 -5.58 2.18 0.77
N VAL A 112 -4.77 2.94 0.04
CA VAL A 112 -3.61 3.64 0.60
C VAL A 112 -4.10 4.84 1.41
N TYR A 113 -3.56 4.99 2.61
CA TYR A 113 -3.78 6.15 3.48
C TYR A 113 -2.45 6.88 3.68
N GLN A 114 -2.50 8.19 3.91
CA GLN A 114 -1.32 9.04 4.07
C GLN A 114 -1.43 10.03 5.21
N SER A 115 -0.28 10.36 5.82
CA SER A 115 -0.06 11.55 6.64
C SER A 115 1.03 12.41 5.99
N THR A 116 0.65 13.58 5.46
CA THR A 116 1.54 14.50 4.71
C THR A 116 2.22 15.54 5.60
N ALA A 117 1.65 15.82 6.77
CA ALA A 117 2.27 16.59 7.83
C ALA A 117 2.58 15.57 8.94
N PRO A 118 3.75 14.90 8.92
CA PRO A 118 3.94 13.63 9.60
C PRO A 118 3.46 13.65 11.06
N ASP A 119 2.31 13.03 11.27
CA ASP A 119 1.59 12.91 12.53
C ASP A 119 0.89 11.54 12.57
N GLU A 120 0.00 11.34 13.55
CA GLU A 120 -0.76 10.10 13.70
C GLU A 120 -2.13 10.14 13.01
N ILE A 121 -2.41 11.16 12.20
CA ILE A 121 -3.69 11.30 11.48
C ILE A 121 -3.48 10.96 10.01
N PHE A 122 -4.16 9.91 9.57
CA PHE A 122 -4.06 9.38 8.21
C PHE A 122 -5.36 9.58 7.45
N THR A 123 -5.23 10.11 6.24
CA THR A 123 -6.36 10.36 5.32
C THR A 123 -6.25 9.46 4.10
N PRO A 124 -7.37 9.05 3.48
CA PRO A 124 -7.32 8.20 2.30
C PRO A 124 -6.66 8.94 1.14
N VAL A 125 -5.76 8.27 0.43
CA VAL A 125 -5.18 8.77 -0.81
C VAL A 125 -6.22 8.63 -1.93
N PRO A 126 -6.72 9.73 -2.52
CA PRO A 126 -7.74 9.66 -3.54
C PRO A 126 -7.25 8.90 -4.77
N GLY A 127 -8.03 7.90 -5.21
CA GLY A 127 -7.70 7.10 -6.40
C GLY A 127 -6.69 5.97 -6.19
N ALA A 128 -5.98 5.92 -5.06
CA ALA A 128 -5.04 4.84 -4.75
C ALA A 128 -5.71 3.72 -3.94
N ALA A 129 -6.62 3.00 -4.59
CA ALA A 129 -7.36 1.90 -3.98
C ALA A 129 -7.69 0.78 -4.98
N VAL A 130 -7.86 -0.43 -4.45
CA VAL A 130 -8.40 -1.60 -5.16
C VAL A 130 -9.71 -1.99 -4.50
N SER A 131 -10.76 -2.19 -5.29
CA SER A 131 -12.05 -2.69 -4.81
C SER A 131 -12.42 -3.98 -5.53
N ILE A 132 -12.94 -4.95 -4.77
CA ILE A 132 -13.38 -6.26 -5.25
C ILE A 132 -14.80 -6.49 -4.76
N VAL A 133 -15.71 -6.79 -5.68
CA VAL A 133 -17.07 -7.21 -5.33
C VAL A 133 -17.03 -8.72 -5.05
N LEU A 134 -17.27 -9.08 -3.78
CA LEU A 134 -17.38 -10.46 -3.35
C LEU A 134 -18.86 -10.88 -3.32
N PRO A 135 -19.18 -12.14 -3.66
CA PRO A 135 -20.52 -12.66 -3.47
C PRO A 135 -20.88 -12.69 -1.98
N GLY A 136 -22.17 -12.53 -1.67
CA GLY A 136 -22.65 -12.64 -0.29
C GLY A 136 -22.51 -14.04 0.32
N ASN A 137 -22.34 -15.09 -0.48
CA ASN A 137 -21.94 -16.41 0.00
C ASN A 137 -20.43 -16.58 -0.11
N LEU A 138 -19.78 -16.87 1.02
CA LEU A 138 -18.34 -17.12 1.08
C LEU A 138 -18.07 -18.44 1.80
N ILE A 139 -17.07 -19.17 1.33
CA ILE A 139 -16.57 -20.39 1.97
C ILE A 139 -15.10 -20.23 2.36
N VAL A 140 -14.67 -20.98 3.37
CA VAL A 140 -13.27 -20.99 3.81
C VAL A 140 -12.36 -21.43 2.67
N GLY A 141 -11.30 -20.66 2.44
CA GLY A 141 -10.31 -20.93 1.40
C GLY A 141 -10.65 -20.34 0.03
N GLN A 142 -11.80 -19.68 -0.14
CA GLN A 142 -12.11 -18.93 -1.36
C GLN A 142 -11.15 -17.76 -1.55
N ILE A 143 -10.77 -17.49 -2.79
CA ILE A 143 -9.72 -16.54 -3.15
C ILE A 143 -10.28 -15.47 -4.08
N PHE A 144 -9.87 -14.23 -3.84
CA PHE A 144 -10.15 -13.10 -4.69
C PHE A 144 -8.90 -12.25 -4.87
N SER A 145 -8.68 -11.72 -6.06
CA SER A 145 -7.56 -10.83 -6.32
C SER A 145 -7.92 -9.80 -7.38
N ALA A 146 -7.37 -8.61 -7.26
CA ALA A 146 -7.50 -7.54 -8.24
C ALA A 146 -6.33 -6.57 -8.13
N SER A 147 -6.12 -5.79 -9.18
CA SER A 147 -5.15 -4.70 -9.18
C SER A 147 -5.76 -3.42 -9.74
N ALA A 148 -5.15 -2.30 -9.39
CA ALA A 148 -5.46 -0.99 -9.93
C ALA A 148 -4.15 -0.25 -10.19
N SER A 149 -4.11 0.52 -11.27
CA SER A 149 -3.05 1.46 -11.55
C SER A 149 -3.53 2.88 -11.32
N PHE A 150 -2.61 3.74 -10.94
CA PHE A 150 -2.85 5.15 -10.63
C PHE A 150 -1.57 5.97 -10.90
N ASN A 151 -1.68 7.29 -10.78
CA ASN A 151 -0.56 8.21 -10.97
C ASN A 151 -0.63 9.29 -9.87
N VAL A 152 -0.26 8.90 -8.65
CA VAL A 152 -0.42 9.75 -7.47
C VAL A 152 0.95 10.15 -6.92
N PRO A 153 1.33 11.43 -7.00
CA PRO A 153 2.58 11.90 -6.42
C PRO A 153 2.49 11.91 -4.89
N VAL A 154 3.58 11.49 -4.26
CA VAL A 154 3.78 11.53 -2.80
C VAL A 154 5.15 12.15 -2.54
N THR A 155 5.22 13.06 -1.57
CA THR A 155 6.46 13.77 -1.25
C THR A 155 7.27 13.02 -0.20
N GLU A 156 8.57 13.31 -0.14
CA GLU A 156 9.45 12.90 0.95
C GLU A 156 8.82 13.21 2.31
N GLY A 157 9.01 12.30 3.27
CA GLY A 157 8.48 12.43 4.63
C GLY A 157 7.01 12.01 4.77
N THR A 158 6.25 11.89 3.68
CA THR A 158 4.87 11.36 3.74
C THR A 158 4.88 9.96 4.33
N ARG A 159 4.05 9.72 5.35
CA ARG A 159 3.85 8.39 5.92
C ARG A 159 2.71 7.70 5.19
N LEU A 160 2.87 6.44 4.81
CA LEU A 160 1.88 5.67 4.05
C LEU A 160 1.45 4.40 4.78
N LEU A 161 0.15 4.11 4.72
CA LEU A 161 -0.51 2.94 5.29
C LEU A 161 -1.32 2.21 4.22
N LEU A 162 -1.59 0.93 4.47
CA LEU A 162 -2.55 0.15 3.70
C LEU A 162 -3.70 -0.30 4.59
N VAL A 163 -4.91 0.11 4.24
CA VAL A 163 -6.11 -0.10 5.06
C VAL A 163 -7.12 -0.91 4.27
N ALA A 164 -7.59 -2.01 4.85
CA ALA A 164 -8.67 -2.81 4.29
C ALA A 164 -10.00 -2.53 4.98
N SER A 165 -11.08 -2.56 4.21
CA SER A 165 -12.45 -2.36 4.68
C SER A 165 -13.42 -3.26 3.91
N ALA A 166 -14.58 -3.52 4.50
CA ALA A 166 -15.66 -4.26 3.87
C ALA A 166 -16.99 -3.54 4.12
N THR A 167 -17.78 -3.36 3.06
CA THR A 167 -19.12 -2.76 3.14
C THR A 167 -20.13 -3.60 2.38
N SER A 168 -21.38 -3.53 2.79
CA SER A 168 -22.49 -4.18 2.10
C SER A 168 -23.80 -3.46 2.42
N LEU A 169 -24.87 -3.76 1.67
CA LEU A 169 -26.21 -3.27 2.00
C LEU A 169 -26.70 -3.79 3.35
N LEU A 170 -26.23 -4.95 3.77
CA LEU A 170 -26.51 -5.55 5.08
C LEU A 170 -25.26 -5.45 5.98
N ALA A 171 -25.46 -5.55 7.29
CA ALA A 171 -24.33 -5.65 8.21
C ALA A 171 -23.49 -6.90 7.89
N VAL A 172 -22.17 -6.75 7.84
CA VAL A 172 -21.25 -7.78 7.38
C VAL A 172 -20.04 -7.85 8.30
N THR A 173 -19.57 -9.07 8.56
CA THR A 173 -18.24 -9.34 9.13
C THR A 173 -17.47 -10.20 8.14
N LEU A 174 -16.41 -9.65 7.56
CA LEU A 174 -15.54 -10.34 6.62
C LEU A 174 -14.25 -10.73 7.34
N GLU A 175 -13.88 -12.01 7.26
CA GLU A 175 -12.60 -12.51 7.77
C GLU A 175 -11.75 -13.13 6.67
N GLY A 176 -10.49 -12.73 6.59
CA GLY A 176 -9.56 -13.29 5.63
C GLY A 176 -8.11 -12.89 5.84
N SER A 177 -7.20 -13.66 5.26
CA SER A 177 -5.79 -13.27 5.13
C SER A 177 -5.60 -12.41 3.89
N ILE A 178 -4.86 -11.31 4.01
CA ILE A 178 -4.65 -10.33 2.93
C ILE A 178 -3.16 -10.17 2.66
N SER A 179 -2.80 -10.12 1.39
CA SER A 179 -1.49 -9.64 0.95
C SER A 179 -1.66 -8.64 -0.18
N ALA A 180 -0.70 -7.73 -0.30
CA ALA A 180 -0.69 -6.72 -1.35
C ALA A 180 0.74 -6.28 -1.69
N GLY A 181 0.89 -5.74 -2.90
CA GLY A 181 2.10 -5.05 -3.33
C GLY A 181 1.75 -3.65 -3.81
N LEU A 182 2.39 -2.64 -3.25
CA LEU A 182 2.28 -1.24 -3.69
C LEU A 182 3.55 -0.86 -4.46
N ALA A 183 3.40 -0.42 -5.70
CA ALA A 183 4.51 0.04 -6.54
C ALA A 183 4.70 1.56 -6.42
N ILE A 184 5.97 1.98 -6.33
CA ILE A 184 6.39 3.38 -6.19
C ILE A 184 7.56 3.65 -7.14
N SER A 185 7.42 4.62 -8.05
CA SER A 185 8.51 5.06 -8.94
C SER A 185 9.13 6.37 -8.48
#